data_AF-A0A182SZK5-F1
#
_entry.id   AF-A0A182SZK5-F1
#
_cell.length_a   1.000
_cell.length_b   1.000
_cell.length_c   1.000
_cell.angle_alpha   90.00
_cell.angle_beta   90.00
_cell.angle_gamma   90.00
#
_symmetry.space_group_name_H-M   'P 1'
#
loop_
_entity.id
_entity.type
_entity.pdbx_description
1 polymer ?
#
loop_
_entity_poly.entity_id
_entity_poly.type
_entity_poly.pdbx_seq_one_letter_code
_entity_poly.pdbx_strand_id
1 'polypeptide(L)'
;MCSKRTNVGFVGLMWLACAMLGVEANATSNCTITTFDEALQECAVQLGIPQERLEKEYKLLLYPADRDSMCLVRCVGVLLRFWNDTTGLRESTIRQYYQPAPEDHCYRNRTQICLDALEPTVTDVCERAHRSFLCYHQQYGYLKREDRYIPKTALEMKQIQQDCLDVFGLSPRRLDQYQEGHFPDDPETQCFVRCVGLKTGLYSDRDGPNVDRLYIQCESCADETVFRERAN
;
A
#
# COMPACT_ATOMS: atom_id res chain seq x y z
N MET A 1 -16.54 -25.88 -17.93
CA MET A 1 -16.92 -27.20 -17.37
C MET A 1 -15.72 -28.13 -17.50
N CYS A 2 -15.05 -28.47 -16.40
CA CYS A 2 -14.07 -29.55 -16.38
C CYS A 2 -14.41 -30.47 -15.21
N SER A 3 -14.86 -31.68 -15.54
CA SER A 3 -15.10 -32.80 -14.64
C SER A 3 -14.23 -33.96 -15.08
N LYS A 4 -13.51 -34.57 -14.13
CA LYS A 4 -13.44 -36.03 -13.98
C LYS A 4 -12.83 -36.42 -12.64
N ARG A 5 -13.61 -37.20 -11.88
CA ARG A 5 -13.24 -38.01 -10.72
C ARG A 5 -12.32 -39.16 -11.13
N THR A 6 -11.47 -39.61 -10.20
CA THR A 6 -11.24 -41.05 -9.94
C THR A 6 -10.78 -41.27 -8.49
N ASN A 7 -11.39 -42.29 -7.88
CA ASN A 7 -11.22 -42.78 -6.50
C ASN A 7 -10.03 -43.77 -6.42
N VAL A 8 -9.22 -43.69 -5.36
CA VAL A 8 -8.40 -44.79 -4.77
C VAL A 8 -8.28 -44.42 -3.29
N GLY A 9 -8.77 -45.15 -2.30
CA GLY A 9 -8.39 -46.51 -1.88
C GLY A 9 -7.76 -46.39 -0.48
N PHE A 10 -8.52 -46.76 0.55
CA PHE A 10 -8.19 -46.60 1.97
C PHE A 10 -7.39 -47.82 2.46
N VAL A 11 -6.16 -47.64 2.98
CA VAL A 11 -5.45 -48.65 3.79
C VAL A 11 -4.64 -48.00 4.91
N GLY A 12 -5.11 -48.22 6.14
CA GLY A 12 -4.38 -48.61 7.36
C GLY A 12 -3.09 -47.90 7.83
N LEU A 13 -3.23 -47.21 8.98
CA LEU A 13 -2.38 -47.25 10.19
C LEU A 13 -0.86 -46.95 10.08
N MET A 14 -0.38 -45.89 10.75
CA MET A 14 0.19 -45.96 12.11
C MET A 14 0.72 -44.59 12.57
N TRP A 15 0.73 -44.41 13.89
CA TRP A 15 1.07 -43.21 14.63
C TRP A 15 2.47 -42.64 14.37
N LEU A 16 2.53 -41.32 14.18
CA LEU A 16 3.65 -40.47 14.61
C LEU A 16 3.05 -39.13 15.06
N ALA A 17 2.95 -38.96 16.38
CA ALA A 17 2.59 -37.71 17.01
C ALA A 17 3.71 -36.70 16.77
N CYS A 18 3.63 -35.95 15.68
CA CYS A 18 4.40 -34.73 15.51
C CYS A 18 3.59 -33.64 16.22
N ALA A 19 4.03 -33.22 17.40
CA ALA A 19 3.57 -31.98 18.01
C ALA A 19 3.97 -30.84 17.06
N MET A 20 3.08 -30.56 16.11
CA MET A 20 3.11 -29.33 15.33
C MET A 20 2.81 -28.23 16.32
N LEU A 21 3.86 -27.74 16.99
CA LEU A 21 3.86 -26.33 17.38
C LEU A 21 3.57 -25.61 16.07
N GLY A 22 2.33 -25.13 15.97
CA GLY A 22 1.91 -24.23 14.90
C GLY A 22 2.79 -23.01 15.03
N VAL A 23 3.95 -23.05 14.36
CA VAL A 23 4.48 -21.86 13.76
C VAL A 23 3.43 -21.54 12.71
N GLU A 24 2.45 -20.72 13.11
CA GLU A 24 1.75 -19.91 12.14
C GLU A 24 2.86 -19.16 11.43
N ALA A 25 3.25 -19.66 10.26
CA ALA A 25 3.89 -18.82 9.29
C ALA A 25 2.90 -17.67 9.15
N ASN A 26 3.26 -16.51 9.70
CA ASN A 26 2.60 -15.27 9.37
C ASN A 26 2.81 -15.14 7.87
N ALA A 27 1.88 -15.71 7.09
CA ALA A 27 1.68 -15.33 5.73
C ALA A 27 1.57 -13.83 5.84
N THR A 28 2.58 -13.11 5.34
CA THR A 28 2.55 -11.65 5.25
C THR A 28 1.18 -11.34 4.68
N SER A 29 0.28 -10.86 5.53
CA SER A 29 -1.06 -10.52 5.12
C SER A 29 -0.81 -9.52 4.02
N ASN A 30 -1.19 -9.89 2.79
CA ASN A 30 -0.97 -9.04 1.64
C ASN A 30 -2.02 -7.93 1.73
N CYS A 31 -1.92 -7.09 2.77
CA CYS A 31 -2.88 -6.06 3.11
C CYS A 31 -2.95 -5.11 1.92
N THR A 32 -4.08 -5.18 1.21
CA THR A 32 -4.42 -4.23 0.17
C THR A 32 -5.03 -2.97 0.76
N ILE A 33 -5.51 -3.05 2.00
CA ILE A 33 -6.12 -1.96 2.75
C ILE A 33 -5.70 -2.04 4.23
N THR A 34 -5.63 -0.90 4.89
CA THR A 34 -5.49 -0.77 6.36
C THR A 34 -5.85 0.66 6.79
N THR A 35 -6.12 0.88 8.07
CA THR A 35 -6.30 2.23 8.64
C THR A 35 -4.98 2.86 9.06
N PHE A 36 -4.99 4.17 9.26
CA PHE A 36 -3.85 4.86 9.88
C PHE A 36 -3.63 4.40 11.34
N ASP A 37 -4.71 4.19 12.10
CA ASP A 37 -4.64 3.81 13.52
C ASP A 37 -4.05 2.40 13.71
N GLU A 38 -4.34 1.46 12.81
CA GLU A 38 -3.72 0.12 12.80
C GLU A 38 -2.21 0.20 12.57
N ALA A 39 -1.79 0.94 11.55
CA ALA A 39 -0.36 1.14 11.27
C ALA A 39 0.35 1.87 12.40
N LEU A 40 -0.31 2.85 13.02
CA LEU A 40 0.19 3.56 14.19
C LEU A 40 0.42 2.62 15.37
N GLN A 41 -0.55 1.73 15.66
CA GLN A 41 -0.45 0.74 16.73
C GLN A 41 0.67 -0.27 16.45
N GLU A 42 0.77 -0.78 15.21
CA GLU A 42 1.82 -1.73 14.82
C GLU A 42 3.21 -1.12 15.00
N CYS A 43 3.42 0.10 14.48
CA CYS A 43 4.70 0.79 14.57
C CYS A 43 5.05 1.18 16.01
N ALA A 44 4.07 1.56 16.83
CA ALA A 44 4.30 1.83 18.26
C ALA A 44 4.83 0.59 18.98
N VAL A 45 4.24 -0.59 18.72
CA VAL A 45 4.72 -1.87 19.27
C VAL A 45 6.13 -2.20 18.78
N GLN A 46 6.38 -2.09 17.47
CA GLN A 46 7.69 -2.39 16.89
C GLN A 46 8.82 -1.52 17.43
N LEU A 47 8.53 -0.24 17.70
CA LEU A 47 9.51 0.72 18.21
C LEU A 47 9.59 0.73 19.75
N GLY A 48 8.78 -0.07 20.45
CA GLY A 48 8.76 -0.10 21.92
C GLY A 48 8.21 1.18 22.55
N ILE A 49 7.35 1.91 21.83
CA ILE A 49 6.68 3.11 22.35
C ILE A 49 5.73 2.72 23.48
N PRO A 50 5.80 3.36 24.66
CA PRO A 50 4.88 3.08 25.76
C PRO A 50 3.41 3.28 25.34
N GLN A 51 2.54 2.32 25.68
CA GLN A 51 1.11 2.41 25.35
C GLN A 51 0.47 3.71 25.87
N GLU A 52 0.90 4.19 27.05
CA GLU A 52 0.42 5.46 27.60
C GLU A 52 0.68 6.65 26.65
N ARG A 53 1.87 6.69 26.03
CA ARG A 53 2.24 7.74 25.06
C ARG A 53 1.40 7.63 23.80
N LEU A 54 1.16 6.41 23.31
CA LEU A 54 0.30 6.18 22.17
C LEU A 54 -1.13 6.71 22.39
N GLU A 55 -1.73 6.45 23.56
CA GLU A 55 -3.08 6.92 23.89
C GLU A 55 -3.15 8.43 24.14
N LYS A 56 -2.16 9.00 24.86
CA LYS A 56 -2.23 10.39 25.32
C LYS A 56 -1.65 11.41 24.33
N GLU A 57 -0.85 10.97 23.37
CA GLU A 57 -0.22 11.86 22.38
C GLU A 57 -0.65 11.48 20.96
N TYR A 58 -0.19 10.34 20.45
CA TYR A 58 -0.27 10.04 19.03
C TYR A 58 -1.70 9.80 18.52
N LYS A 59 -2.55 9.12 19.30
CA LYS A 59 -3.99 8.97 18.98
C LYS A 59 -4.78 10.28 19.07
N LEU A 60 -4.23 11.27 19.76
CA LEU A 60 -4.72 12.66 19.79
C LEU A 60 -4.05 13.54 18.74
N LEU A 61 -3.30 12.92 17.81
CA LEU A 61 -2.62 13.57 16.69
C LEU A 61 -1.53 14.57 17.10
N LEU A 62 -0.90 14.32 18.26
CA LEU A 62 0.24 15.08 18.76
C LEU A 62 1.53 14.34 18.42
N TYR A 63 2.35 14.93 17.55
CA TYR A 63 3.62 14.34 17.09
C TYR A 63 4.79 15.30 17.37
N PRO A 64 5.28 15.39 18.62
CA PRO A 64 6.38 16.28 18.99
C PRO A 64 7.67 16.03 18.20
N ALA A 65 8.58 17.02 18.21
CA ALA A 65 9.84 16.95 17.46
C ALA A 65 10.95 16.20 18.22
N ASP A 66 10.64 15.01 18.73
CA ASP A 66 11.60 14.09 19.34
C ASP A 66 11.83 12.84 18.48
N ARG A 67 12.91 12.11 18.77
CA ARG A 67 13.35 10.96 17.96
C ARG A 67 12.30 9.88 17.81
N ASP A 68 11.57 9.57 18.87
CA ASP A 68 10.56 8.52 18.87
C ASP A 68 9.40 8.91 17.96
N SER A 69 8.86 10.13 18.12
CA SER A 69 7.81 10.67 17.27
C SER A 69 8.22 10.68 15.79
N MET A 70 9.46 11.11 15.51
CA MET A 70 9.97 11.19 14.16
C MET A 70 10.06 9.81 13.51
N CYS A 71 10.64 8.83 14.21
CA CYS A 71 10.79 7.49 13.68
C CYS A 71 9.47 6.70 13.68
N LEU A 72 8.53 7.01 14.57
CA LEU A 72 7.17 6.49 14.54
C LEU A 72 6.45 6.92 13.25
N VAL A 73 6.47 8.22 12.93
CA VAL A 73 5.88 8.73 11.69
C VAL A 73 6.54 8.11 10.46
N ARG A 74 7.88 7.96 10.46
CA ARG A 74 8.57 7.23 9.41
C ARG A 74 8.07 5.79 9.29
N CYS A 75 7.97 5.05 10.38
CA CYS A 75 7.49 3.67 10.36
C CYS A 75 6.08 3.59 9.76
N VAL A 76 5.16 4.43 10.24
CA VAL A 76 3.79 4.50 9.71
C VAL A 76 3.80 4.82 8.23
N GLY A 77 4.63 5.78 7.79
CA GLY A 77 4.77 6.13 6.38
C GLY A 77 5.32 5.01 5.51
N VAL A 78 6.27 4.22 6.00
CA VAL A 78 6.80 3.05 5.29
C VAL A 78 5.76 1.94 5.20
N LEU A 79 5.02 1.69 6.29
CA LEU A 79 3.97 0.67 6.36
C LEU A 79 2.79 1.02 5.44
N LEU A 80 2.34 2.28 5.48
CA LEU A 80 1.26 2.81 4.64
C LEU A 80 1.73 3.24 3.24
N ARG A 81 3.02 3.06 2.94
CA ARG A 81 3.65 3.34 1.64
C ARG A 81 3.54 4.79 1.18
N PHE A 82 3.29 5.74 2.08
CA PHE A 82 3.40 7.15 1.75
C PHE A 82 4.81 7.70 1.93
N TRP A 83 5.72 6.93 2.53
CA TRP A 83 7.12 7.30 2.72
C TRP A 83 8.08 6.24 2.17
N ASN A 84 9.14 6.71 1.53
CA ASN A 84 10.29 5.93 1.10
C ASN A 84 11.57 6.64 1.55
N ASP A 85 12.51 5.92 2.16
CA ASP A 85 13.74 6.57 2.67
C ASP A 85 14.63 7.17 1.58
N THR A 86 14.57 6.59 0.38
CA THR A 86 15.36 7.01 -0.77
C THR A 86 14.68 8.15 -1.52
N THR A 87 13.40 7.98 -1.89
CA THR A 87 12.68 8.95 -2.73
C THR A 87 11.87 9.98 -1.94
N GLY A 88 11.63 9.74 -0.65
CA GLY A 88 10.88 10.64 0.23
C GLY A 88 9.37 10.41 0.21
N LEU A 89 8.63 11.51 0.28
CA LEU A 89 7.16 11.50 0.39
C LEU A 89 6.50 11.12 -0.94
N ARG A 90 5.54 10.19 -0.88
CA ARG A 90 4.68 9.81 -2.00
C ARG A 90 3.35 10.53 -1.86
N GLU A 91 3.25 11.71 -2.46
CA GLU A 91 2.11 12.62 -2.28
C GLU A 91 0.75 12.02 -2.64
N SER A 92 0.67 11.31 -3.77
CA SER A 92 -0.57 10.62 -4.18
C SER A 92 -1.05 9.62 -3.14
N THR A 93 -0.14 9.02 -2.37
CA THR A 93 -0.46 8.04 -1.33
C THR A 93 -0.83 8.70 -0.01
N ILE A 94 -0.12 9.73 0.47
CA ILE A 94 -0.50 10.38 1.76
C ILE A 94 -1.84 11.11 1.67
N ARG A 95 -2.15 11.70 0.50
CA ARG A 95 -3.39 12.47 0.29
C ARG A 95 -4.66 11.67 0.59
N GLN A 96 -4.65 10.36 0.35
CA GLN A 96 -5.83 9.52 0.61
C GLN A 96 -6.22 9.47 2.09
N TYR A 97 -5.28 9.73 3.00
CA TYR A 97 -5.50 9.73 4.44
C TYR A 97 -6.02 11.07 4.97
N TYR A 98 -6.16 12.10 4.14
CA TYR A 98 -6.60 13.42 4.59
C TYR A 98 -7.88 13.88 3.88
N GLN A 99 -8.72 14.62 4.61
CA GLN A 99 -9.88 15.34 4.10
C GLN A 99 -9.65 16.85 4.25
N PRO A 100 -9.48 17.62 3.16
CA PRO A 100 -9.54 19.07 3.25
C PRO A 100 -10.93 19.53 3.69
N ALA A 101 -10.98 20.66 4.41
CA ALA A 101 -12.24 21.32 4.71
C ALA A 101 -12.89 21.82 3.40
N PRO A 102 -14.21 21.68 3.20
CA PRO A 102 -14.88 22.03 1.94
C PRO A 102 -14.63 23.47 1.46
N GLU A 103 -14.51 24.41 2.40
CA GLU A 103 -14.27 25.84 2.18
C GLU A 103 -12.79 26.20 1.98
N ASP A 104 -11.88 25.27 2.26
CA ASP A 104 -10.45 25.50 2.10
C ASP A 104 -10.04 25.14 0.67
N HIS A 105 -9.82 26.17 -0.14
CA HIS A 105 -9.32 26.02 -1.52
C HIS A 105 -7.80 26.16 -1.63
N CYS A 106 -7.12 26.54 -0.54
CA CYS A 106 -5.70 26.85 -0.51
C CYS A 106 -4.84 25.74 0.10
N TYR A 107 -5.46 24.70 0.67
CA TYR A 107 -4.79 23.57 1.34
C TYR A 107 -3.62 22.99 0.52
N ARG A 108 -3.83 22.69 -0.77
CA ARG A 108 -2.77 22.13 -1.65
C ARG A 108 -1.57 23.06 -1.74
N ASN A 109 -1.82 24.36 -1.97
CA ASN A 109 -0.75 25.35 -2.13
C ASN A 109 0.03 25.53 -0.82
N ARG A 110 -0.65 25.66 0.32
CA ARG A 110 0.03 25.77 1.63
C ARG A 110 0.82 24.52 1.98
N THR A 111 0.29 23.33 1.71
CA THR A 111 1.02 22.07 1.90
C THR A 111 2.27 22.04 1.03
N GLN A 112 2.17 22.43 -0.24
CA GLN A 112 3.33 22.48 -1.14
C GLN A 112 4.38 23.48 -0.66
N ILE A 113 3.98 24.70 -0.29
CA ILE A 113 4.89 25.71 0.27
C ILE A 113 5.61 25.18 1.50
N CYS A 114 4.91 24.45 2.38
CA CYS A 114 5.52 23.82 3.55
C CYS A 114 6.55 22.75 3.16
N LEU A 115 6.24 21.92 2.17
CA LEU A 115 7.14 20.87 1.68
C LEU A 115 8.38 21.46 0.99
N ASP A 116 8.21 22.48 0.16
CA ASP A 116 9.31 23.16 -0.56
C ASP A 116 10.26 23.89 0.41
N ALA A 117 9.76 24.32 1.56
CA ALA A 117 10.55 24.93 2.64
C ALA A 117 11.31 23.90 3.50
N LEU A 118 11.16 22.59 3.25
CA LEU A 118 11.97 21.57 3.91
C LEU A 118 13.40 21.62 3.33
N GLU A 119 14.29 22.33 4.04
CA GLU A 119 15.71 22.48 3.71
C GLU A 119 16.37 21.19 3.20
N PRO A 120 17.25 21.25 2.17
CA PRO A 120 18.00 20.09 1.69
C PRO A 120 19.00 19.53 2.74
N THR A 121 19.14 20.18 3.89
CA THR A 121 20.09 19.82 4.96
C THR A 121 19.58 18.74 5.92
N VAL A 122 18.29 18.36 5.87
CA VAL A 122 17.78 17.29 6.73
C VAL A 122 18.22 15.95 6.15
N THR A 123 19.32 15.39 6.65
CA THR A 123 19.82 14.08 6.20
C THR A 123 19.15 12.91 6.91
N ASP A 124 18.60 13.14 8.10
CA ASP A 124 17.96 12.08 8.87
C ASP A 124 16.60 11.69 8.30
N VAL A 125 16.44 10.40 7.98
CA VAL A 125 15.23 9.88 7.35
C VAL A 125 13.99 9.98 8.24
N CYS A 126 14.15 9.88 9.56
CA CYS A 126 13.02 10.02 10.49
C CYS A 126 12.55 11.47 10.55
N GLU A 127 13.47 12.44 10.67
CA GLU A 127 13.15 13.86 10.68
C GLU A 127 12.50 14.30 9.35
N ARG A 128 13.04 13.85 8.20
CA ARG A 128 12.43 14.15 6.89
C ARG A 128 10.98 13.65 6.82
N ALA A 129 10.74 12.39 7.20
CA ALA A 129 9.40 11.80 7.20
C ALA A 129 8.43 12.59 8.09
N HIS A 130 8.90 12.92 9.30
CA HIS A 130 8.15 13.67 10.29
C HIS A 130 7.75 15.06 9.80
N ARG A 131 8.70 15.83 9.28
CA ARG A 131 8.43 17.20 8.80
C ARG A 131 7.52 17.20 7.58
N SER A 132 7.70 16.27 6.66
CA SER A 132 6.79 16.08 5.51
C SER A 132 5.37 15.73 5.95
N PHE A 133 5.22 14.82 6.93
CA PHE A 133 3.92 14.48 7.51
C PHE A 133 3.28 15.68 8.21
N LEU A 134 4.04 16.47 8.97
CA LEU A 134 3.52 17.67 9.63
C LEU A 134 2.99 18.72 8.64
N CYS A 135 3.58 18.85 7.45
CA CYS A 135 3.02 19.71 6.40
C CYS A 135 1.62 19.27 5.98
N TYR A 136 1.38 17.97 5.82
CA TYR A 136 0.03 17.45 5.55
C TYR A 136 -0.89 17.63 6.76
N HIS A 137 -0.41 17.27 7.94
CA HIS A 137 -1.16 17.32 9.19
C HIS A 137 -1.65 18.73 9.56
N GLN A 138 -0.86 19.76 9.23
CA GLN A 138 -1.16 21.14 9.58
C GLN A 138 -1.85 21.92 8.45
N GLN A 139 -1.56 21.60 7.19
CA GLN A 139 -1.96 22.44 6.06
C GLN A 139 -3.00 21.81 5.14
N TYR A 140 -3.08 20.47 5.08
CA TYR A 140 -3.89 19.77 4.07
C TYR A 140 -5.34 19.52 4.52
N GLY A 141 -5.55 19.16 5.79
CA GLY A 141 -6.88 18.88 6.32
C GLY A 141 -6.88 17.91 7.50
N TYR A 142 -8.01 17.25 7.72
CA TYR A 142 -8.21 16.31 8.83
C TYR A 142 -7.79 14.89 8.43
N LEU A 143 -7.07 14.21 9.31
CA LEU A 143 -6.70 12.81 9.12
C LEU A 143 -7.95 11.92 9.23
N LYS A 144 -8.16 11.08 8.22
CA LYS A 144 -9.25 10.11 8.14
C LYS A 144 -8.86 8.81 8.83
N ARG A 145 -9.85 8.16 9.43
CA ARG A 145 -9.67 6.88 10.15
C ARG A 145 -10.22 5.67 9.39
N GLU A 146 -10.67 5.85 8.15
CA GLU A 146 -11.16 4.73 7.34
C GLU A 146 -10.00 3.96 6.67
N ASP A 147 -10.30 2.76 6.20
CA ASP A 147 -9.39 1.93 5.44
C ASP A 147 -8.96 2.62 4.14
N ARG A 148 -7.66 2.56 3.86
CA ARG A 148 -7.04 3.17 2.70
C ARG A 148 -6.17 2.17 1.96
N TYR A 149 -6.07 2.39 0.65
CA TYR A 149 -5.37 1.48 -0.25
C TYR A 149 -3.86 1.56 -0.02
N ILE A 150 -3.23 0.40 0.17
CA ILE A 150 -1.78 0.29 0.28
C ILE A 150 -1.22 -0.05 -1.11
N PRO A 151 -0.58 0.90 -1.82
CA PRO A 151 0.02 0.60 -3.12
C PRO A 151 1.13 -0.44 -2.99
N LYS A 152 1.18 -1.36 -3.95
CA LYS A 152 2.19 -2.40 -4.01
C LYS A 152 3.52 -1.81 -4.46
N THR A 153 4.60 -2.26 -3.84
CA THR A 153 5.96 -2.00 -4.26
C THR A 153 6.25 -2.66 -5.62
N ALA A 154 7.31 -2.22 -6.30
CA ALA A 154 7.73 -2.85 -7.55
C ALA A 154 8.01 -4.36 -7.39
N LEU A 155 8.56 -4.77 -6.24
CA LEU A 155 8.83 -6.18 -5.95
C LEU A 155 7.54 -6.99 -5.74
N GLU A 156 6.61 -6.46 -4.94
CA GLU A 156 5.30 -7.08 -4.74
C GLU A 156 4.52 -7.18 -6.06
N MET A 157 4.56 -6.14 -6.89
CA MET A 157 3.95 -6.16 -8.22
C MET A 157 4.56 -7.24 -9.11
N LYS A 158 5.90 -7.33 -9.16
CA LYS A 158 6.59 -8.37 -9.93
C LYS A 158 6.23 -9.77 -9.45
N GLN A 159 6.14 -9.98 -8.13
CA GLN A 159 5.73 -11.26 -7.56
C GLN A 159 4.27 -11.60 -7.94
N ILE A 160 3.35 -10.64 -7.81
CA ILE A 160 1.94 -10.83 -8.18
C ILE A 160 1.80 -11.16 -9.68
N GLN A 161 2.57 -10.50 -10.53
CA GLN A 161 2.59 -10.77 -11.97
C GLN A 161 3.12 -12.19 -12.25
N GLN A 162 4.19 -12.61 -11.60
CA GLN A 162 4.72 -13.96 -11.73
C GLN A 162 3.70 -15.02 -11.28
N ASP A 163 3.07 -14.83 -10.10
CA ASP A 163 2.01 -15.72 -9.61
C ASP A 163 0.88 -15.87 -10.63
N CYS A 164 0.47 -14.76 -11.27
CA CYS A 164 -0.61 -14.78 -12.25
C CYS A 164 -0.22 -15.50 -13.54
N LEU A 165 1.03 -15.44 -13.98
CA LEU A 165 1.49 -16.30 -15.07
C LEU A 165 1.40 -17.77 -14.68
N ASP A 166 1.89 -18.11 -13.49
CA ASP A 166 1.99 -19.49 -13.02
C ASP A 166 0.61 -20.13 -12.87
N VAL A 167 -0.37 -19.39 -12.35
CA VAL A 167 -1.78 -19.82 -12.22
C VAL A 167 -2.38 -20.25 -13.56
N PHE A 168 -2.02 -19.58 -14.66
CA PHE A 168 -2.54 -19.85 -16.00
C PHE A 168 -1.56 -20.63 -16.89
N GLY A 169 -0.38 -21.01 -16.38
CA GLY A 169 0.64 -21.71 -17.15
C GLY A 169 1.18 -20.88 -18.33
N LEU A 170 1.20 -19.56 -18.21
CA LEU A 170 1.65 -18.66 -19.28
C LEU A 170 3.17 -18.62 -19.36
N SER A 171 3.70 -18.39 -20.57
CA SER A 171 5.15 -18.26 -20.78
C SER A 171 5.70 -17.05 -20.00
N PRO A 172 6.85 -17.18 -19.31
CA PRO A 172 7.52 -16.04 -18.67
C PRO A 172 7.84 -14.89 -19.63
N ARG A 173 8.05 -15.20 -20.93
CA ARG A 173 8.30 -14.19 -21.97
C ARG A 173 7.15 -13.21 -22.17
N ARG A 174 5.94 -13.54 -21.71
CA ARG A 174 4.81 -12.59 -21.75
C ARG A 174 5.04 -11.40 -20.80
N LEU A 175 5.79 -11.55 -19.71
CA LEU A 175 6.11 -10.40 -18.84
C LEU A 175 6.94 -9.35 -19.57
N ASP A 176 7.92 -9.78 -20.37
CA ASP A 176 8.75 -8.85 -21.15
C ASP A 176 7.87 -8.03 -22.10
N GLN A 177 6.93 -8.68 -22.80
CA GLN A 177 5.95 -8.01 -23.67
C GLN A 177 5.09 -7.01 -22.90
N TYR A 178 4.54 -7.41 -21.75
CA TYR A 178 3.70 -6.53 -20.94
C TYR A 178 4.48 -5.34 -20.37
N GLN A 179 5.75 -5.53 -20.00
CA GLN A 179 6.65 -4.46 -19.54
C GLN A 179 6.98 -3.46 -20.66
N GLU A 180 7.01 -3.92 -21.91
CA GLU A 180 7.14 -3.08 -23.10
C GLU A 180 5.82 -2.40 -23.50
N GLY A 181 4.73 -2.64 -22.77
CA GLY A 181 3.41 -2.07 -23.05
C GLY A 181 2.63 -2.82 -24.14
N HIS A 182 3.09 -4.00 -24.55
CA HIS A 182 2.41 -4.82 -25.54
C HIS A 182 1.44 -5.79 -24.86
N PHE A 183 0.14 -5.51 -24.99
CA PHE A 183 -0.94 -6.35 -24.47
C PHE A 183 -1.79 -6.87 -25.65
N PRO A 184 -1.49 -8.08 -26.17
CA PRO A 184 -2.30 -8.69 -27.22
C PRO A 184 -3.77 -8.82 -26.80
N ASP A 185 -4.70 -8.65 -27.74
CA ASP A 185 -6.11 -8.92 -27.51
C ASP A 185 -6.38 -10.43 -27.62
N ASP A 186 -5.93 -11.18 -26.60
CA ASP A 186 -6.14 -12.62 -26.47
C ASP A 186 -6.68 -13.01 -25.07
N PRO A 187 -7.37 -14.17 -24.94
CA PRO A 187 -7.93 -14.61 -23.68
C PRO A 187 -6.89 -14.74 -22.56
N GLU A 188 -5.66 -15.15 -22.89
CA GLU A 188 -4.56 -15.30 -21.94
C GLU A 188 -4.16 -13.96 -21.30
N THR A 189 -4.07 -12.90 -22.11
CA THR A 189 -3.75 -11.54 -21.67
C THR A 189 -4.89 -10.98 -20.81
N GLN A 190 -6.14 -11.19 -21.22
CA GLN A 190 -7.31 -10.79 -20.44
C GLN A 190 -7.35 -11.50 -19.08
N CYS A 191 -7.09 -12.81 -19.04
CA CYS A 191 -6.98 -13.60 -17.81
C CYS A 191 -5.84 -13.10 -16.90
N PHE A 192 -4.67 -12.81 -17.48
CA PHE A 192 -3.52 -12.26 -16.75
C PHE A 192 -3.84 -10.90 -16.12
N VAL A 193 -4.32 -9.94 -16.92
CA VAL A 193 -4.65 -8.58 -16.46
C VAL A 193 -5.71 -8.63 -15.36
N ARG A 194 -6.76 -9.47 -15.53
CA ARG A 194 -7.78 -9.68 -14.51
C ARG A 194 -7.18 -10.24 -13.21
N CYS A 195 -6.30 -11.24 -13.29
CA CYS A 195 -5.66 -11.81 -12.10
C CYS A 195 -4.82 -10.77 -11.35
N VAL A 196 -4.01 -9.98 -12.06
CA VAL A 196 -3.20 -8.91 -11.46
C VAL A 196 -4.11 -7.88 -10.81
N GLY A 197 -5.17 -7.43 -11.50
CA GLY A 197 -6.13 -6.48 -10.98
C GLY A 197 -6.85 -6.96 -9.71
N LEU A 198 -7.24 -8.23 -9.66
CA LEU A 198 -7.86 -8.84 -8.47
C LEU A 198 -6.87 -8.95 -7.31
N LYS A 199 -5.66 -9.50 -7.55
CA LYS A 199 -4.64 -9.67 -6.49
C LYS A 199 -4.13 -8.36 -5.91
N THR A 200 -4.15 -7.29 -6.69
CA THR A 200 -3.74 -5.95 -6.26
C THR A 200 -4.88 -5.13 -5.69
N GLY A 201 -6.14 -5.56 -5.85
CA GLY A 201 -7.32 -4.79 -5.48
C GLY A 201 -7.58 -3.57 -6.38
N LEU A 202 -6.95 -3.50 -7.56
CA LEU A 202 -7.14 -2.45 -8.57
C LEU A 202 -8.34 -2.71 -9.48
N TYR A 203 -8.93 -3.90 -9.41
CA TYR A 203 -10.08 -4.32 -10.19
C TYR A 203 -10.98 -5.24 -9.36
N SER A 204 -12.30 -5.18 -9.61
CA SER A 204 -13.24 -6.20 -9.17
C SER A 204 -14.14 -6.62 -10.33
N ASP A 205 -14.61 -7.87 -10.33
CA ASP A 205 -15.55 -8.33 -11.38
C ASP A 205 -16.89 -7.57 -11.35
N ARG A 206 -17.25 -7.03 -10.17
CA ARG A 206 -18.51 -6.32 -9.97
C ARG A 206 -18.45 -4.87 -10.45
N ASP A 207 -17.38 -4.16 -10.09
CA ASP A 207 -17.27 -2.70 -10.26
C ASP A 207 -16.29 -2.32 -11.37
N GLY A 208 -15.55 -3.27 -11.93
CA GLY A 208 -14.50 -3.01 -12.90
C GLY A 208 -13.24 -2.41 -12.27
N PRO A 209 -12.45 -1.66 -13.05
CA PRO A 209 -11.23 -0.99 -12.56
C PRO A 209 -11.54 0.08 -11.50
N ASN A 210 -10.76 0.09 -10.42
CA ASN A 210 -10.82 1.14 -9.40
C ASN A 210 -9.83 2.26 -9.77
N VAL A 211 -10.34 3.32 -10.40
CA VAL A 211 -9.56 4.46 -10.90
C VAL A 211 -8.75 5.15 -9.80
N ASP A 212 -9.32 5.31 -8.60
CA ASP A 212 -8.62 5.93 -7.46
C ASP A 212 -7.36 5.14 -7.07
N ARG A 213 -7.51 3.81 -6.94
CA ARG A 213 -6.39 2.93 -6.57
C ARG A 213 -5.37 2.81 -7.68
N LEU A 214 -5.80 2.82 -8.95
CA LEU A 214 -4.89 2.84 -10.09
C LEU A 214 -4.01 4.10 -10.08
N TYR A 215 -4.60 5.27 -9.80
CA TYR A 215 -3.84 6.51 -9.65
C TYR A 215 -2.80 6.42 -8.52
N ILE A 216 -3.20 5.92 -7.35
CA ILE A 216 -2.31 5.75 -6.19
C ILE A 216 -1.19 4.75 -6.46
N GLN A 217 -1.51 3.61 -7.09
CA GLN A 217 -0.53 2.59 -7.47
C GLN A 217 0.49 3.13 -8.47
N CYS A 218 0.05 3.97 -9.39
CA CYS A 218 0.86 4.34 -10.54
C CYS A 218 1.90 5.43 -10.26
N GLU A 219 1.85 6.14 -9.11
CA GLU A 219 2.79 7.17 -8.62
C GLU A 219 3.17 8.33 -9.57
N SER A 220 3.49 8.05 -10.83
CA SER A 220 3.95 8.93 -11.90
C SER A 220 3.05 8.93 -13.16
N CYS A 221 1.82 8.42 -13.08
CA CYS A 221 0.96 8.20 -14.26
C CYS A 221 0.61 9.48 -15.06
N ALA A 222 0.34 10.59 -14.35
CA ALA A 222 0.05 11.94 -14.84
C ALA A 222 -0.43 12.77 -13.64
N ASP A 223 -0.76 14.06 -13.84
CA ASP A 223 -1.62 14.79 -12.90
C ASP A 223 -2.94 14.02 -12.68
N GLU A 224 -3.48 14.05 -11.47
CA GLU A 224 -4.70 13.33 -11.10
C GLU A 224 -5.88 13.65 -12.02
N THR A 225 -6.04 14.92 -12.41
CA THR A 225 -7.14 15.34 -13.29
C THR A 225 -7.00 14.71 -14.67
N VAL A 226 -5.79 14.78 -15.25
CA VAL A 226 -5.47 14.17 -16.55
C VAL A 226 -5.62 12.66 -16.51
N PHE A 227 -5.19 12.01 -15.42
CA PHE A 227 -5.34 10.57 -15.26
C PHE A 227 -6.82 10.16 -15.26
N ARG A 228 -7.65 10.87 -14.49
CA ARG A 228 -9.09 10.60 -14.40
C ARG A 228 -9.84 10.88 -15.69
N GLU A 229 -9.47 11.95 -16.42
CA GLU A 229 -10.05 12.26 -17.72
C GLU A 229 -9.80 11.16 -18.75
N ARG A 230 -8.63 10.51 -18.72
CA ARG A 230 -8.28 9.43 -19.64
C ARG A 230 -8.83 8.05 -19.25
N ALA A 231 -9.22 7.89 -17.98
CA ALA A 231 -9.74 6.64 -17.45
C ALA A 231 -11.25 6.45 -17.70
N ASN A 232 -11.97 7.53 -18.06
CA ASN A 232 -13.38 7.53 -18.43
C ASN A 232 -13.55 7.54 -19.96
#